data_AF-A0AAW0UP36-F1
#
_entry.id   AF-A0AAW0UP36-F1
#
_cell.length_a   1.000
_cell.length_b   1.000
_cell.length_c   1.000
_cell.angle_alpha   90.00
_cell.angle_beta   90.00
_cell.angle_gamma   90.00
#
_symmetry.space_group_name_H-M   'P 1'
#
loop_
_entity.id
_entity.type
_entity.pdbx_description
1 polymer ?
#
loop_
_entity_poly.entity_id
_entity_poly.type
_entity_poly.pdbx_seq_one_letter_code
_entity_poly.pdbx_strand_id
1 'polypeptide(L)'
;MSSTFPFLRRLTLSGWVFSLDNCDKVMRAAGKHLRGSQLREVFLSGVEVRESSGTPGLEHSLLAALTTNLHHLTLLSLAGLKLSPTQAAVFGKTMRDKMASSTLEIETRGLGYPAVKAMRQALTDGGRYELEFLGGPSSTYKVKKIDRREKLIGNCEGWQALQLLCKVAAGHSWRHAPSSGNMQGQQEPQAVLEDSLQNLRNCGEI
;
A
#
# COMPACT_ATOMS: atom_id res chain seq x y z
N MET A 1 25.31 4.53 12.94
CA MET A 1 24.66 5.11 14.14
C MET A 1 24.19 3.97 15.00
N SER A 2 24.83 3.76 16.16
CA SER A 2 24.45 2.72 17.12
C SER A 2 23.05 3.05 17.64
N SER A 3 22.11 2.12 17.58
CA SER A 3 20.85 2.31 18.28
C SER A 3 21.14 2.24 19.78
N THR A 4 20.64 3.19 20.54
CA THR A 4 20.87 3.25 22.00
C THR A 4 20.26 2.04 22.72
N PHE A 5 19.36 1.30 22.05
CA PHE A 5 18.66 0.13 22.61
C PHE A 5 18.57 -1.00 21.57
N PRO A 6 19.65 -1.78 21.36
CA PRO A 6 19.67 -2.83 20.32
C PRO A 6 18.68 -3.97 20.56
N PHE A 7 18.19 -4.14 21.80
CA PHE A 7 17.30 -5.24 22.19
C PHE A 7 15.89 -4.80 22.55
N LEU A 8 15.57 -3.50 22.52
CA LEU A 8 14.23 -3.03 22.85
C LEU A 8 13.27 -3.41 21.72
N ARG A 9 12.41 -4.40 21.99
CA ARG A 9 11.42 -4.94 21.04
C ARG A 9 10.01 -4.43 21.27
N ARG A 10 9.66 -4.14 22.52
CA ARG A 10 8.33 -3.70 22.92
C ARG A 10 8.44 -2.40 23.71
N LEU A 11 7.58 -1.44 23.37
CA LEU A 11 7.38 -0.20 24.11
C LEU A 11 5.91 -0.10 24.51
N THR A 12 5.65 0.11 25.80
CA THR A 12 4.30 0.32 26.30
C THR A 12 4.24 1.65 27.03
N LEU A 13 3.35 2.53 26.58
CA LEU A 13 3.08 3.83 27.18
C LEU A 13 1.59 3.88 27.53
N SER A 14 1.27 3.91 28.82
CA SER A 14 -0.10 3.92 29.33
C SER A 14 -0.35 5.13 30.23
N GLY A 15 -1.33 5.98 29.88
CA GLY A 15 -1.69 7.17 30.63
C GLY A 15 -0.67 8.31 30.58
N TRP A 16 0.21 8.31 29.58
CA TRP A 16 1.25 9.34 29.44
C TRP A 16 0.68 10.61 28.82
N VAL A 17 1.06 11.76 29.38
CA VAL A 17 0.69 13.07 28.84
C VAL A 17 1.96 13.83 28.47
N PHE A 18 2.17 14.02 27.17
CA PHE A 18 3.28 14.79 26.64
C PHE A 18 2.86 16.25 26.46
N SER A 19 3.51 17.16 27.19
CA SER A 19 3.40 18.61 27.00
C SER A 19 4.73 19.11 26.47
N LEU A 20 4.78 19.50 25.19
CA LEU A 20 6.02 19.82 24.50
C LEU A 20 5.91 21.16 23.77
N ASP A 21 7.01 21.92 23.75
CA ASP A 21 7.13 23.08 22.88
C ASP A 21 7.48 22.63 21.45
N ASN A 22 6.82 23.20 20.45
CA ASN A 22 7.03 22.83 19.04
C ASN A 22 6.91 21.31 18.81
N CYS A 23 5.79 20.71 19.22
CA CYS A 23 5.52 19.27 19.15
C CYS A 23 6.00 18.61 17.86
N ASP A 24 5.71 19.20 16.69
CA ASP A 24 6.11 18.62 15.40
C ASP A 24 7.62 18.56 15.20
N LYS A 25 8.38 19.52 15.74
CA LYS A 25 9.85 19.50 15.67
C LYS A 25 10.40 18.41 16.60
N VAL A 26 9.87 18.32 17.82
CA VAL A 26 10.27 17.32 18.81
C VAL A 26 9.94 15.90 18.34
N MET A 27 8.72 15.68 17.84
CA MET A 27 8.30 14.37 17.32
C MET A 27 9.12 13.94 16.10
N ARG A 28 9.43 14.86 15.19
CA ARG A 28 10.34 14.57 14.06
C ARG A 28 11.75 14.21 14.52
N ALA A 29 12.28 14.90 15.53
CA ALA A 29 13.57 14.57 16.10
C ALA A 29 13.53 13.19 16.80
N ALA A 30 12.50 12.90 17.59
CA ALA A 30 12.31 11.61 18.24
C ALA A 30 12.24 10.46 17.22
N GLY A 31 11.46 10.64 16.15
CA GLY A 31 11.38 9.68 15.05
C GLY A 31 12.74 9.31 14.45
N LYS A 32 13.63 10.29 14.23
CA LYS A 32 14.99 10.02 13.73
C LYS A 32 15.81 9.13 14.67
N HIS A 33 15.67 9.30 15.98
CA HIS A 33 16.34 8.46 16.97
C HIS A 33 15.75 7.05 17.02
N LEU A 34 14.45 6.91 16.77
CA LEU A 34 13.76 5.63 16.71
C LEU A 34 14.11 4.80 15.47
N ARG A 35 14.58 5.43 14.38
CA ARG A 35 14.87 4.74 13.11
C ARG A 35 15.86 3.57 13.23
N GLY A 36 16.81 3.65 14.15
CA GLY A 36 17.78 2.57 14.41
C GLY A 36 17.27 1.47 15.35
N SER A 37 16.09 1.63 15.96
CA SER A 37 15.59 0.71 16.98
C SER A 37 15.06 -0.60 16.37
N GLN A 38 15.10 -1.66 17.18
CA GLN A 38 14.53 -2.98 16.86
C GLN A 38 13.09 -3.14 17.40
N LEU A 39 12.40 -2.02 17.61
CA LEU A 39 11.03 -2.01 18.11
C LEU A 39 10.08 -2.66 17.10
N ARG A 40 9.36 -3.66 17.58
CA ARG A 40 8.34 -4.41 16.83
C ARG A 40 6.94 -4.09 17.30
N GLU A 41 6.79 -3.80 18.58
CA GLU A 41 5.47 -3.63 19.19
C GLU A 41 5.44 -2.34 19.99
N VAL A 42 4.47 -1.49 19.68
CA VAL A 42 4.24 -0.25 20.42
C VAL A 42 2.80 -0.22 20.89
N PHE A 43 2.62 -0.14 22.19
CA PHE A 43 1.31 -0.04 22.83
C PHE A 43 1.12 1.36 23.39
N LEU A 44 0.18 2.11 22.82
CA LEU A 44 -0.21 3.43 23.31
C LEU A 44 -1.61 3.30 23.91
N SER A 45 -1.70 3.41 25.24
CA SER A 45 -2.97 3.34 25.96
C SER A 45 -3.27 4.67 26.62
N GLY A 46 -4.29 5.40 26.16
CA GLY A 46 -4.69 6.67 26.75
C GLY A 46 -3.57 7.72 26.78
N VAL A 47 -2.71 7.71 25.74
CA VAL A 47 -1.64 8.70 25.59
C VAL A 47 -2.22 10.01 25.06
N GLU A 48 -1.82 11.13 25.65
CA GLU A 48 -2.21 12.46 25.18
C GLU A 48 -0.97 13.24 24.76
N VAL A 49 -1.07 13.95 23.64
CA VAL A 49 0.01 14.84 23.16
C VAL A 49 -0.59 16.22 22.96
N ARG A 50 -0.03 17.19 23.68
CA ARG A 50 -0.43 18.59 23.63
C ARG A 50 0.77 19.49 23.47
N GLU A 51 0.55 20.61 22.81
CA GLU A 51 1.52 21.70 22.81
C GLU A 51 1.51 22.38 24.18
N SER A 52 2.66 22.87 24.64
CA SER A 52 2.76 23.66 25.87
C SER A 52 1.89 24.93 25.86
N SER A 53 1.54 25.42 24.66
CA SER A 53 0.56 26.50 24.44
C SER A 53 -0.86 26.15 24.89
N GLY A 54 -1.11 24.86 25.22
CA GLY A 54 -2.39 24.33 25.66
C GLY A 54 -3.19 23.67 24.55
N THR A 55 -2.73 23.69 23.29
CA THR A 55 -3.44 23.06 22.16
C THR A 55 -3.38 21.53 22.27
N PRO A 56 -4.51 20.84 22.54
CA PRO A 56 -4.55 19.39 22.62
C PRO A 56 -4.70 18.77 21.21
N GLY A 57 -4.53 17.45 21.09
CA GLY A 57 -4.87 16.73 19.85
C GLY A 57 -3.69 16.48 18.90
N LEU A 58 -2.46 16.38 19.40
CA LEU A 58 -1.28 16.18 18.56
C LEU A 58 -0.82 14.70 18.54
N GLU A 59 -1.69 13.77 18.91
CA GLU A 59 -1.41 12.33 18.95
C GLU A 59 -1.06 11.82 17.55
N HIS A 60 -1.70 12.34 16.51
CA HIS A 60 -1.41 11.99 15.12
C HIS A 60 0.05 12.27 14.71
N SER A 61 0.70 13.30 15.28
CA SER A 61 2.12 13.59 15.05
C SER A 61 3.03 12.54 15.68
N LEU A 62 2.68 12.03 16.87
CA LEU A 62 3.38 10.90 17.50
C LEU A 62 3.21 9.63 16.66
N LEU A 63 1.99 9.32 16.24
CA LEU A 63 1.70 8.15 15.42
C LEU A 63 2.45 8.19 14.07
N ALA A 64 2.50 9.37 13.45
CA ALA A 64 3.30 9.61 12.26
C ALA A 64 4.79 9.36 12.52
N ALA A 65 5.35 9.88 13.61
CA ALA A 65 6.76 9.65 13.95
C ALA A 65 7.09 8.16 14.12
N LEU A 66 6.18 7.38 14.73
CA LEU A 66 6.35 5.95 14.90
C LEU A 66 6.31 5.19 13.57
N THR A 67 5.23 5.35 12.79
CA THR A 67 5.01 4.55 11.56
C THR A 67 5.93 4.92 10.41
N THR A 68 6.49 6.13 10.41
CA THR A 68 7.40 6.59 9.34
C THR A 68 8.87 6.27 9.60
N ASN A 69 9.25 5.95 10.84
CA ASN A 69 10.65 5.71 11.20
C ASN A 69 10.92 4.27 11.68
N LEU A 70 9.93 3.57 12.24
CA LEU A 70 10.12 2.21 12.74
C LEU A 70 9.96 1.16 11.63
N HIS A 71 11.09 0.72 11.06
CA HIS A 71 11.11 -0.27 9.97
C HIS A 71 10.69 -1.68 10.41
N HIS A 72 10.86 -2.02 11.70
CA HIS A 72 10.55 -3.34 12.24
C HIS A 72 9.20 -3.41 12.94
N LEU A 73 8.42 -2.32 12.93
CA LEU A 73 7.12 -2.25 13.60
C LEU A 73 6.14 -3.23 12.95
N THR A 74 5.67 -4.20 13.73
CA THR A 74 4.68 -5.20 13.33
C THR A 74 3.33 -4.97 13.98
N LEU A 75 3.29 -4.37 15.18
CA LEU A 75 2.06 -4.11 15.92
C LEU A 75 2.07 -2.70 16.53
N LEU A 76 1.01 -1.95 16.30
CA LEU A 76 0.75 -0.64 16.89
C LEU A 76 -0.63 -0.63 17.53
N SER A 77 -0.68 -0.52 18.86
CA SER A 77 -1.94 -0.34 19.57
C SER A 77 -2.25 1.14 19.76
N LEU A 78 -3.44 1.53 19.33
CA LEU A 78 -3.98 2.88 19.45
C LEU A 78 -4.96 2.99 20.64
N ALA A 79 -4.96 2.01 21.54
CA ALA A 79 -6.01 1.83 22.52
C ALA A 79 -6.33 3.11 23.32
N GLY A 80 -7.57 3.57 23.26
CA GLY A 80 -8.02 4.75 24.04
C GLY A 80 -7.36 6.08 23.67
N LEU A 81 -6.71 6.19 22.50
CA LEU A 81 -6.28 7.48 21.94
C LEU A 81 -7.48 8.32 21.53
N LYS A 82 -7.42 9.62 21.82
CA LYS A 82 -8.45 10.59 21.41
C LYS A 82 -8.08 11.21 20.06
N LEU A 83 -8.44 10.53 18.97
CA LEU A 83 -8.23 11.04 17.61
C LEU A 83 -9.53 11.60 17.03
N SER A 84 -9.48 12.83 16.54
CA SER A 84 -10.54 13.38 15.70
C SER A 84 -10.53 12.72 14.31
N PRO A 85 -11.65 12.72 13.57
CA PRO A 85 -11.69 12.16 12.21
C PRO A 85 -10.65 12.78 11.27
N THR A 86 -10.42 14.09 11.39
CA THR A 86 -9.41 14.82 10.60
C THR A 86 -7.99 14.34 10.92
N GLN A 87 -7.66 14.18 12.20
CA GLN A 87 -6.35 13.68 12.64
C GLN A 87 -6.12 12.22 12.18
N ALA A 88 -7.15 11.39 12.29
CA ALA A 88 -7.11 10.00 11.84
C ALA A 88 -6.91 9.91 10.31
N ALA A 89 -7.54 10.79 9.53
CA ALA A 89 -7.31 10.90 8.10
C ALA A 89 -5.88 11.34 7.76
N VAL A 90 -5.34 12.34 8.47
CA VAL A 90 -3.94 12.79 8.31
C VAL A 90 -2.96 11.67 8.63
N PHE A 91 -3.23 10.90 9.68
CA PHE A 91 -2.44 9.72 10.04
C PHE A 91 -2.50 8.64 8.94
N GLY A 92 -3.70 8.30 8.44
CA GLY A 92 -3.88 7.37 7.33
C GLY A 92 -3.13 7.79 6.06
N LYS A 93 -3.22 9.07 5.69
CA LYS A 93 -2.46 9.65 4.57
C LYS A 93 -0.95 9.55 4.79
N THR A 94 -0.49 9.81 6.02
CA THR A 94 0.94 9.73 6.35
C THR A 94 1.47 8.31 6.22
N MET A 95 0.73 7.31 6.71
CA MET A 95 1.07 5.90 6.51
C MET A 95 1.11 5.55 5.03
N ARG A 96 0.09 5.95 4.27
CA ARG A 96 0.07 5.74 2.82
C ARG A 96 1.32 6.26 2.13
N ASP A 97 1.76 7.47 2.49
CA ASP A 97 2.83 8.14 1.78
C ASP A 97 4.22 7.71 2.26
N LYS A 98 4.38 7.37 3.55
CA LYS A 98 5.69 7.26 4.22
C LYS A 98 5.84 6.09 5.19
N MET A 99 4.91 5.13 5.26
CA MET A 99 5.04 3.98 6.16
C MET A 99 6.33 3.20 5.89
N ALA A 100 7.09 2.97 6.97
CA ALA A 100 8.41 2.34 6.91
C ALA A 100 8.35 0.83 6.80
N SER A 101 7.34 0.19 7.40
CA SER A 101 7.12 -1.26 7.34
C SER A 101 6.26 -1.65 6.13
N SER A 102 6.43 -2.88 5.64
CA SER A 102 5.61 -3.45 4.56
C SER A 102 4.28 -4.02 5.07
N THR A 103 4.23 -4.38 6.35
CA THR A 103 3.06 -4.94 7.02
C THR A 103 2.99 -4.38 8.43
N LEU A 104 1.79 -4.02 8.88
CA LEU A 104 1.55 -3.47 10.21
C LEU A 104 0.17 -3.90 10.69
N GLU A 105 0.10 -4.44 11.91
CA GLU A 105 -1.15 -4.64 12.62
C GLU A 105 -1.46 -3.41 13.48
N ILE A 106 -2.69 -2.93 13.40
CA ILE A 106 -3.18 -1.76 14.12
C ILE A 106 -4.36 -2.19 14.99
N GLU A 107 -4.19 -2.12 16.30
CA GLU A 107 -5.28 -2.30 17.25
C GLU A 107 -5.99 -0.96 17.46
N THR A 108 -7.29 -0.90 17.21
CA THR A 108 -8.09 0.33 17.30
C THR A 108 -9.09 0.30 18.46
N ARG A 109 -8.84 -0.49 19.50
CA ARG A 109 -9.74 -0.61 20.67
C ARG A 109 -10.01 0.78 21.28
N GLY A 110 -11.28 1.14 21.45
CA GLY A 110 -11.66 2.41 22.07
C GLY A 110 -11.48 3.65 21.17
N LEU A 111 -11.09 3.50 19.90
CA LEU A 111 -11.21 4.57 18.93
C LEU A 111 -12.66 4.70 18.47
N GLY A 112 -13.13 5.93 18.28
CA GLY A 112 -14.43 6.19 17.70
C GLY A 112 -14.52 5.70 16.25
N TYR A 113 -15.65 5.08 15.88
CA TYR A 113 -15.90 4.62 14.51
C TYR A 113 -15.64 5.67 13.42
N PRO A 114 -16.02 6.96 13.58
CA PRO A 114 -15.72 7.99 12.58
C PRO A 114 -14.21 8.18 12.33
N ALA A 115 -13.38 8.09 13.36
CA ALA A 115 -11.93 8.20 13.24
C ALA A 115 -11.35 6.98 12.52
N VAL A 116 -11.78 5.77 12.90
CA VAL A 116 -11.35 4.54 12.22
C VAL A 116 -11.75 4.59 10.74
N LYS A 117 -12.99 4.96 10.42
CA LYS A 117 -13.47 5.09 9.04
C LYS A 117 -12.63 6.08 8.22
N ALA A 118 -12.34 7.26 8.78
CA ALA A 118 -11.54 8.29 8.13
C ALA A 118 -10.09 7.83 7.88
N MET A 119 -9.47 7.17 8.85
CA MET A 119 -8.12 6.58 8.71
C MET A 119 -8.09 5.52 7.61
N ARG A 120 -9.05 4.58 7.62
CA ARG A 120 -9.15 3.51 6.63
C ARG A 120 -9.27 4.08 5.22
N GLN A 121 -10.18 5.03 5.02
CA GLN A 121 -10.40 5.67 3.73
C GLN A 121 -9.12 6.36 3.23
N ALA A 122 -8.45 7.14 4.09
CA ALA A 122 -7.23 7.87 3.70
C ALA A 122 -6.05 6.93 3.39
N LEU A 123 -5.98 5.77 4.05
CA LEU A 123 -4.91 4.79 3.83
C LEU A 123 -5.07 4.01 2.53
N THR A 124 -6.30 3.58 2.22
CA THR A 124 -6.60 2.79 1.02
C THR A 124 -6.76 3.65 -0.24
N ASP A 125 -6.98 4.95 -0.07
CA ASP A 125 -7.03 5.93 -1.16
C ASP A 125 -5.73 5.90 -1.98
N GLY A 126 -5.80 5.47 -3.24
CA GLY A 126 -4.65 5.27 -4.14
C GLY A 126 -4.20 3.81 -4.34
N GLY A 127 -4.85 2.82 -3.68
CA GLY A 127 -4.72 1.40 -4.03
C GLY A 127 -3.34 0.77 -3.82
N ARG A 128 -2.49 1.39 -3.00
CA ARG A 128 -1.13 0.92 -2.64
C ARG A 128 -1.10 0.07 -1.37
N TYR A 129 -2.17 0.09 -0.58
CA TYR A 129 -2.29 -0.65 0.66
C TYR A 129 -3.62 -1.39 0.68
N GLU A 130 -3.55 -2.62 1.18
CA GLU A 130 -4.70 -3.44 1.53
C GLU A 130 -4.90 -3.39 3.03
N LEU A 131 -6.18 -3.38 3.44
CA LEU A 131 -6.56 -3.32 4.84
C LEU A 131 -7.56 -4.43 5.14
N GLU A 132 -7.12 -5.42 5.88
CA GLU A 132 -7.92 -6.57 6.30
C GLU A 132 -8.35 -6.37 7.76
N PHE A 133 -9.63 -6.60 8.06
CA PHE A 133 -10.11 -6.60 9.45
C PHE A 133 -10.01 -8.01 10.00
N LEU A 134 -9.15 -8.22 11.01
CA LEU A 134 -8.91 -9.53 11.61
C LEU A 134 -9.94 -9.88 12.70
N GLY A 135 -10.80 -8.94 13.10
CA GLY A 135 -11.77 -9.16 14.16
C GLY A 135 -11.17 -9.18 15.57
N GLY A 136 -11.96 -9.66 16.53
CA GLY A 136 -11.57 -9.81 17.93
C GLY A 136 -11.84 -8.59 18.83
N PRO A 137 -11.71 -8.75 20.16
CA PRO A 137 -12.01 -7.70 21.15
C PRO A 137 -11.09 -6.47 21.04
N SER A 138 -9.96 -6.62 20.36
CA SER A 138 -9.02 -5.54 20.05
C SER A 138 -9.42 -4.69 18.84
N SER A 139 -10.37 -5.13 18.01
CA SER A 139 -10.66 -4.50 16.71
C SER A 139 -9.37 -4.29 15.90
N THR A 140 -8.70 -5.38 15.54
CA THR A 140 -7.38 -5.33 14.88
C THR A 140 -7.53 -5.26 13.36
N TYR A 141 -6.76 -4.37 12.75
CA TYR A 141 -6.61 -4.25 11.30
C TYR A 141 -5.20 -4.63 10.88
N LYS A 142 -5.08 -5.42 9.81
CA LYS A 142 -3.81 -5.72 9.17
C LYS A 142 -3.66 -4.85 7.93
N VAL A 143 -2.61 -4.04 7.92
CA VAL A 143 -2.21 -3.21 6.78
C VAL A 143 -1.11 -3.95 6.02
N LYS A 144 -1.31 -4.20 4.72
CA LYS A 144 -0.28 -4.76 3.84
C LYS A 144 -0.01 -3.81 2.67
N LYS A 145 1.27 -3.53 2.41
CA LYS A 145 1.69 -2.80 1.21
C LYS A 145 1.56 -3.72 0.00
N ILE A 146 0.88 -3.24 -1.03
CA ILE A 146 0.73 -3.95 -2.30
C ILE A 146 1.95 -3.66 -3.15
N ASP A 147 2.73 -4.68 -3.49
CA ASP A 147 3.79 -4.55 -4.48
C ASP A 147 3.17 -4.62 -5.89
N ARG A 148 3.50 -3.67 -6.77
CA ARG A 148 2.96 -3.63 -8.14
C ARG A 148 3.32 -4.88 -8.94
N ARG A 149 4.37 -5.61 -8.56
CA ARG A 149 4.74 -6.89 -9.21
C ARG A 149 3.71 -7.99 -8.98
N GLU A 150 3.02 -8.02 -7.84
CA GLU A 150 2.02 -9.05 -7.53
C GLU A 150 0.78 -8.95 -8.44
N LYS A 151 0.45 -7.75 -8.96
CA LYS A 151 -0.70 -7.53 -9.86
C LYS A 151 -0.45 -7.96 -11.32
N LEU A 152 0.79 -8.25 -11.71
CA LEU A 152 1.10 -8.70 -13.08
C LEU A 152 0.92 -10.21 -13.27
N ILE A 153 0.76 -10.99 -12.21
CA ILE A 153 0.60 -12.45 -12.32
C ILE A 153 -0.88 -12.85 -12.52
N GLY A 154 -1.83 -11.97 -12.18
CA GLY A 154 -3.26 -12.30 -12.19
C GLY A 154 -4.05 -11.96 -13.46
N ASN A 155 -3.45 -11.36 -14.51
CA ASN A 155 -4.21 -10.95 -15.70
C ASN A 155 -3.40 -11.00 -17.00
N CYS A 156 -2.66 -12.09 -17.21
CA CYS A 156 -1.85 -12.30 -18.41
C CYS A 156 -2.62 -13.01 -19.55
N GLU A 157 -3.83 -12.57 -19.90
CA GLU A 157 -4.44 -12.96 -21.18
C GLU A 157 -3.75 -12.25 -22.37
N GLY A 158 -3.14 -11.07 -22.14
CA GLY A 158 -2.42 -10.32 -23.17
C GLY A 158 -1.04 -10.88 -23.57
N TRP A 159 -0.41 -11.71 -22.73
CA TRP A 159 0.91 -12.28 -23.05
C TRP A 159 0.83 -13.43 -24.05
N GLN A 160 -0.29 -14.16 -24.08
CA GLN A 160 -0.53 -15.20 -25.08
C GLN A 160 -0.76 -14.58 -26.47
N ALA A 161 -1.47 -13.46 -26.55
CA ALA A 161 -1.65 -12.71 -27.79
C ALA A 161 -0.33 -12.14 -28.34
N LEU A 162 0.54 -11.60 -27.46
CA LEU A 162 1.88 -11.15 -27.84
C LEU A 162 2.80 -12.32 -28.28
N GLN A 163 2.70 -13.48 -27.63
CA GLN A 163 3.43 -14.68 -28.09
C GLN A 163 2.92 -15.20 -29.44
N LEU A 164 1.61 -15.13 -29.71
CA LEU A 164 1.05 -15.47 -31.03
C LEU A 164 1.52 -14.48 -32.09
N LEU A 165 1.50 -13.17 -31.80
CA LEU A 165 1.98 -12.13 -32.71
C LEU A 165 3.47 -12.27 -33.02
N CYS A 166 4.31 -12.61 -32.03
CA CYS A 166 5.72 -12.89 -32.28
C CYS A 166 5.94 -14.16 -33.11
N LYS A 167 5.10 -15.19 -32.96
CA LYS A 167 5.16 -16.40 -33.82
C LYS A 167 4.70 -16.13 -35.25
N VAL A 168 3.68 -15.29 -35.44
CA VAL A 168 3.22 -14.86 -36.78
C VAL A 168 4.27 -13.97 -37.45
N ALA A 169 4.87 -13.03 -36.72
CA ALA A 169 5.94 -12.18 -37.24
C ALA A 169 7.22 -12.95 -37.57
N ALA A 170 7.56 -14.00 -36.80
CA ALA A 170 8.70 -14.87 -37.09
C ALA A 170 8.43 -15.89 -38.22
N GLY A 171 7.17 -16.12 -38.60
CA GLY A 171 6.77 -16.99 -39.70
C GLY A 171 6.87 -16.37 -41.08
N HIS A 172 6.92 -15.03 -41.19
CA HIS A 172 7.12 -14.33 -42.46
C HIS A 172 8.61 -14.11 -42.74
N SER A 173 9.28 -15.22 -43.06
CA SER A 173 10.59 -15.19 -43.73
C SER A 173 10.41 -14.60 -45.12
N TRP A 174 10.88 -13.36 -45.31
CA TRP A 174 11.04 -12.75 -46.63
C TRP A 174 12.09 -13.55 -47.42
N ARG A 175 11.66 -14.58 -48.14
CA ARG A 175 12.44 -15.12 -49.24
C ARG A 175 12.18 -14.28 -50.48
N HIS A 176 13.10 -13.37 -50.75
CA HIS A 176 13.30 -12.88 -52.11
C HIS A 176 13.60 -14.08 -53.02
N ALA A 177 12.77 -14.29 -54.04
CA ALA A 177 13.12 -15.07 -55.22
C ALA A 177 13.41 -14.10 -56.37
N PRO A 178 14.37 -14.38 -57.26
CA PRO A 178 14.32 -13.87 -58.62
C PRO A 178 13.61 -14.87 -59.55
N SER A 179 13.09 -14.28 -60.62
CA SER A 179 12.14 -14.76 -61.61
C SER A 179 12.54 -16.00 -62.43
N SER A 180 11.54 -16.77 -62.86
CA SER A 180 11.04 -16.79 -64.26
C SER A 180 10.37 -18.12 -64.61
N GLY A 181 9.15 -18.04 -65.15
CA GLY A 181 8.70 -18.97 -66.19
C GLY A 181 7.65 -20.01 -65.83
N ASN A 182 6.49 -19.82 -66.47
CA ASN A 182 5.53 -20.83 -66.97
C ASN A 182 4.42 -21.42 -66.07
N MET A 183 3.21 -21.08 -66.53
CA MET A 183 2.04 -21.92 -66.85
C MET A 183 1.21 -22.58 -65.75
N GLN A 184 -0.08 -22.21 -65.85
CA GLN A 184 -1.30 -22.99 -65.62
C GLN A 184 -1.71 -23.35 -64.18
N GLY A 185 -2.97 -23.04 -63.87
CA GLY A 185 -3.78 -23.85 -62.96
C GLY A 185 -4.41 -23.10 -61.78
N GLN A 186 -5.68 -22.74 -61.97
CA GLN A 186 -6.79 -22.89 -61.02
C GLN A 186 -6.74 -22.29 -59.60
N GLN A 187 -7.82 -21.52 -59.36
CA GLN A 187 -8.70 -21.49 -58.17
C GLN A 187 -8.25 -20.73 -56.92
N GLU A 188 -8.91 -19.58 -56.75
CA GLU A 188 -9.27 -18.94 -55.49
C GLU A 188 -10.08 -19.88 -54.56
N PRO A 189 -10.10 -19.65 -53.24
CA PRO A 189 -11.04 -18.64 -52.72
C PRO A 189 -10.48 -17.74 -51.60
N GLN A 190 -10.71 -16.44 -51.77
CA GLN A 190 -10.86 -15.45 -50.70
C GLN A 190 -12.00 -15.86 -49.74
N ALA A 191 -11.70 -16.48 -48.60
CA ALA A 191 -12.72 -16.73 -47.58
C ALA A 191 -12.17 -17.04 -46.17
N VAL A 192 -11.13 -16.35 -45.68
CA VAL A 192 -10.70 -16.51 -44.26
C VAL A 192 -10.11 -15.22 -43.65
N LEU A 193 -10.65 -14.04 -43.97
CA LEU A 193 -10.18 -12.79 -43.33
C LEU A 193 -11.26 -11.92 -42.69
N GLU A 194 -12.55 -12.25 -42.84
CA GLU A 194 -13.64 -11.45 -42.28
C GLU A 194 -14.20 -12.00 -40.95
N ASP A 195 -13.97 -13.28 -40.61
CA ASP A 195 -14.52 -13.87 -39.38
C ASP A 195 -13.72 -13.56 -38.09
N SER A 196 -12.50 -13.04 -38.22
CA SER A 196 -11.66 -12.71 -37.05
C SER A 196 -11.86 -11.29 -36.50
N LEU A 197 -12.52 -10.40 -37.25
CA LEU A 197 -12.76 -9.02 -36.82
C LEU A 197 -14.13 -8.83 -36.14
N GLN A 198 -15.08 -9.74 -36.35
CA GLN A 198 -16.40 -9.65 -35.70
C GLN A 198 -16.37 -10.09 -34.22
N ASN A 199 -15.45 -10.99 -33.84
CA ASN A 199 -15.33 -11.48 -32.46
C ASN A 199 -14.62 -10.52 -31.49
N LEU A 200 -13.96 -9.46 -31.99
CA LEU A 200 -13.27 -8.46 -31.15
C LEU A 200 -14.15 -7.26 -30.75
N ARG A 201 -15.38 -7.16 -31.26
CA ARG A 201 -16.32 -6.09 -30.87
C ARG A 201 -17.23 -6.42 -29.68
N ASN A 202 -17.29 -7.68 -29.23
CA ASN A 202 -18.18 -8.11 -28.15
C ASN A 202 -17.53 -8.27 -26.76
N CYS A 203 -16.27 -7.86 -26.58
CA CYS A 203 -15.58 -7.90 -25.28
C CYS A 203 -15.42 -6.50 -24.64
N GLY A 204 -16.33 -5.58 -24.92
CA GLY A 204 -16.26 -4.21 -24.42
C GLY A 204 -17.62 -3.66 -24.01
N GLU A 205 -18.30 -4.34 -23.08
CA GLU A 205 -19.36 -3.75 -22.25
C GLU A 205 -19.66 -4.70 -21.07
N ILE A 206 -19.05 -4.38 -19.91
CA ILE A 206 -19.59 -4.24 -18.53
C ILE A 206 -18.43 -3.77 -17.65
#